data_AF-A0A7C8CTA0-F1
#
_entry.id   AF-A0A7C8CTA0-F1
#
_cell.length_a   1.000
_cell.length_b   1.000
_cell.length_c   1.000
_cell.angle_alpha   90.00
_cell.angle_beta   90.00
_cell.angle_gamma   90.00
#
_symmetry.space_group_name_H-M   'P 1'
#
loop_
_entity.id
_entity.type
_entity.pdbx_description
1 polymer ?
#
loop_
_entity_poly.entity_id
_entity_poly.type
_entity_poly.pdbx_seq_one_letter_code
_entity_poly.pdbx_strand_id
1 'polypeptide(L)'
;MTQSTRRQLFFLRGMQSLAFLAAGALGLQSGLSSLSGESGLLTVGDDEVAVIHDNWSGAARQIDTPGKRFFMPFLQDARLLKRSPASMALQGAARQTPLVVPSLSIRAADGSSFRFENFSLQFALLPDAAEACLIDSSADLQAAAAVVEAHARAILRDEYGRFTTASVVQSASLKAADTACRSRLAEALAPHGLRLVQLSTPQPRFDPLHEQAVERRKVAMGEIERLRTKYLQLDAERSAALAAMEKDKAQELAQLEWSLGEYRAEAHKQSAARRAKAEQYSEARRTAGETRRFEERQEALALTQEYAVEAGALQRLVDQYALSGELAVRAAWIERLKDIPFRVAPYRPDPGRMELSSAAEHSSLAGL
;
A
#
# COMPACT_ATOMS: atom_id res chain seq x y z
N MET A 1 -67.56 77.15 -82.98
CA MET A 1 -66.58 76.15 -82.50
C MET A 1 -66.32 76.40 -81.03
N THR A 2 -66.54 75.38 -80.22
CA THR A 2 -66.92 75.39 -78.80
C THR A 2 -65.72 75.44 -77.83
N GLN A 3 -65.89 76.09 -76.68
CA GLN A 3 -64.87 76.22 -75.62
C GLN A 3 -64.37 74.88 -75.02
N SER A 4 -65.00 73.73 -75.35
CA SER A 4 -64.58 72.43 -74.83
C SER A 4 -63.30 71.88 -75.47
N THR A 5 -62.96 72.28 -76.70
CA THR A 5 -61.74 71.79 -77.39
C THR A 5 -60.46 72.47 -76.93
N ARG A 6 -60.52 73.67 -76.35
CA ARG A 6 -59.33 74.35 -75.79
C ARG A 6 -58.85 73.75 -74.46
N ARG A 7 -59.75 73.20 -73.64
CA ARG A 7 -59.36 72.50 -72.39
C ARG A 7 -58.73 71.13 -72.65
N GLN A 8 -59.16 70.42 -73.69
CA GLN A 8 -58.57 69.13 -74.07
C GLN A 8 -57.13 69.27 -74.63
N LEU A 9 -56.86 70.35 -75.37
CA LEU A 9 -55.51 70.60 -75.93
C LEU A 9 -54.46 70.97 -74.86
N PHE A 10 -54.88 71.63 -73.77
CA PHE A 10 -53.98 71.95 -72.66
C PHE A 10 -53.61 70.71 -71.83
N PHE A 11 -54.57 69.80 -71.62
CA PHE A 11 -54.30 68.51 -70.96
C PHE A 11 -53.37 67.62 -71.78
N LEU A 12 -53.52 67.57 -73.11
CA LEU A 12 -52.60 66.81 -73.98
C LEU A 12 -51.17 67.35 -73.97
N ARG A 13 -50.98 68.68 -73.96
CA ARG A 13 -49.63 69.29 -73.87
C ARG A 13 -49.00 69.11 -72.49
N GLY A 14 -49.79 69.13 -71.42
CA GLY A 14 -49.34 68.79 -70.07
C GLY A 14 -48.89 67.33 -69.95
N MET A 15 -49.64 66.39 -70.53
CA MET A 15 -49.23 64.98 -70.58
C MET A 15 -47.98 64.76 -71.44
N GLN A 16 -47.83 65.47 -72.56
CA GLN A 16 -46.63 65.34 -73.40
C GLN A 16 -45.38 65.86 -72.70
N SER A 17 -45.45 66.98 -71.98
CA SER A 17 -44.31 67.51 -71.22
C SER A 17 -43.93 66.63 -70.02
N LEU A 18 -44.91 66.02 -69.34
CA LEU A 18 -44.67 64.98 -68.34
C LEU A 18 -44.04 63.72 -68.93
N ALA A 19 -44.48 63.28 -70.12
CA ALA A 19 -43.92 62.13 -70.81
C ALA A 19 -42.47 62.37 -71.24
N PHE A 20 -42.13 63.58 -71.73
CA PHE A 20 -40.74 63.94 -72.07
C PHE A 20 -39.85 64.04 -70.84
N LEU A 21 -40.35 64.55 -69.71
CA LEU A 21 -39.60 64.55 -68.45
C LEU A 21 -39.38 63.12 -67.93
N ALA A 22 -40.39 62.25 -68.01
CA ALA A 22 -40.27 60.85 -67.62
C ALA A 22 -39.31 60.07 -68.52
N ALA A 23 -39.39 60.28 -69.85
CA ALA A 23 -38.48 59.67 -70.82
C ALA A 23 -37.04 60.19 -70.68
N GLY A 24 -36.87 61.48 -70.39
CA GLY A 24 -35.57 62.08 -70.09
C GLY A 24 -34.96 61.53 -68.80
N ALA A 25 -35.76 61.35 -67.76
CA ALA A 25 -35.33 60.74 -66.50
C ALA A 25 -34.96 59.25 -66.69
N LEU A 26 -35.74 58.49 -67.45
CA LEU A 26 -35.42 57.10 -67.80
C LEU A 26 -34.16 56.99 -68.68
N GLY A 27 -33.98 57.91 -69.62
CA GLY A 27 -32.79 58.02 -70.47
C GLY A 27 -31.52 58.37 -69.67
N LEU A 28 -31.65 59.28 -68.71
CA LEU A 28 -30.57 59.61 -67.77
C LEU A 28 -30.25 58.43 -66.87
N GLN A 29 -31.26 57.75 -66.32
CA GLN A 29 -31.06 56.57 -65.47
C GLN A 29 -30.39 55.44 -66.23
N SER A 30 -30.81 55.17 -67.47
CA SER A 30 -30.20 54.15 -68.33
C SER A 30 -28.78 54.53 -68.78
N GLY A 31 -28.53 55.80 -69.13
CA GLY A 31 -27.21 56.31 -69.44
C GLY A 31 -26.24 56.34 -68.25
N LEU A 32 -26.74 56.61 -67.04
CA LEU A 32 -25.95 56.55 -65.80
C LEU A 32 -25.62 55.09 -65.43
N SER A 33 -26.58 54.17 -65.60
CA SER A 33 -26.35 52.75 -65.32
C SER A 33 -25.35 52.08 -66.28
N SER A 34 -25.25 52.56 -67.53
CA SER A 34 -24.26 52.05 -68.48
C SER A 34 -22.85 52.60 -68.23
N LEU A 35 -22.73 53.76 -67.57
CA LEU A 35 -21.44 54.33 -67.16
C LEU A 35 -20.87 53.69 -65.90
N SER A 36 -21.72 53.32 -64.93
CA SER A 36 -21.27 52.68 -63.68
C SER A 36 -21.06 51.18 -63.79
N GLY A 37 -21.54 50.51 -64.84
CA GLY A 37 -21.40 49.07 -65.03
C GLY A 37 -22.20 48.19 -64.06
N GLU A 38 -22.68 48.77 -62.95
CA GLU A 38 -23.51 48.11 -61.96
C GLU A 38 -24.99 48.45 -62.18
N SER A 39 -25.79 47.44 -62.47
CA SER A 39 -27.24 47.56 -62.37
C SER A 39 -27.56 47.85 -60.90
N GLY A 40 -28.24 48.96 -60.57
CA GLY A 40 -28.65 49.35 -59.20
C GLY A 40 -29.64 48.38 -58.52
N LEU A 41 -29.61 47.11 -58.89
CA LEU A 41 -30.36 45.99 -58.36
C LEU A 41 -29.37 44.97 -57.81
N LEU A 42 -29.37 44.79 -56.49
CA LEU A 42 -28.60 43.79 -55.78
C LEU A 42 -29.52 42.63 -55.40
N THR A 43 -29.15 41.40 -55.74
CA THR A 43 -29.82 40.18 -55.26
C THR A 43 -29.08 39.66 -54.05
N VAL A 44 -29.71 39.69 -52.88
CA VAL A 44 -29.17 39.13 -51.64
C VAL A 44 -29.67 37.70 -51.50
N GLY A 45 -28.75 36.72 -51.47
CA GLY A 45 -29.07 35.32 -51.19
C GLY A 45 -29.35 35.04 -49.71
N ASP A 46 -29.84 33.83 -49.42
CA ASP A 46 -30.16 33.40 -48.04
C ASP A 46 -28.91 33.30 -47.14
N ASP A 47 -27.74 33.05 -47.73
CA ASP A 47 -26.45 32.95 -47.05
C ASP A 47 -25.59 34.22 -47.21
N GLU A 48 -26.19 35.35 -47.56
CA GLU A 48 -25.49 36.59 -47.85
C GLU A 48 -26.06 37.77 -47.07
N VAL A 49 -25.19 38.69 -46.67
CA VAL A 49 -25.56 39.96 -46.03
C VAL A 49 -25.11 41.08 -46.96
N ALA A 50 -26.05 41.97 -47.30
CA ALA A 50 -25.73 43.15 -48.07
C ALA A 50 -25.43 44.33 -47.15
N VAL A 51 -24.31 45.01 -47.41
CA VAL A 51 -23.97 46.27 -46.77
C VAL A 51 -23.97 47.34 -47.85
N ILE A 52 -24.87 48.31 -47.71
CA ILE A 52 -25.00 49.45 -48.61
C ILE A 52 -24.45 50.67 -47.87
N HIS A 53 -23.33 51.19 -48.35
CA HIS A 53 -22.69 52.39 -47.84
C HIS A 53 -23.13 53.60 -48.65
N ASP A 54 -23.64 54.64 -47.98
CA ASP A 54 -23.97 55.91 -48.62
C ASP A 54 -22.75 56.82 -48.63
N ASN A 55 -22.20 57.07 -49.81
CA ASN A 55 -20.96 57.84 -49.99
C ASN A 55 -21.14 59.32 -49.63
N TRP A 56 -22.37 59.84 -49.55
CA TRP A 56 -22.63 61.22 -49.18
C TRP A 56 -22.75 61.42 -47.66
N SER A 57 -23.53 60.56 -46.99
CA SER A 57 -23.80 60.68 -45.55
C SER A 57 -22.81 59.90 -44.69
N GLY A 58 -22.06 58.96 -45.28
CA GLY A 58 -21.19 58.03 -44.56
C GLY A 58 -21.96 56.96 -43.76
N ALA A 59 -23.30 56.94 -43.84
CA ALA A 59 -24.11 55.96 -43.15
C ALA A 59 -24.11 54.64 -43.93
N ALA A 60 -23.88 53.51 -43.25
CA ALA A 60 -24.12 52.20 -43.82
C ALA A 60 -25.46 51.62 -43.37
N ARG A 61 -26.07 50.84 -44.26
CA ARG A 61 -27.26 50.04 -43.97
C ARG A 61 -26.93 48.57 -44.19
N GLN A 62 -27.19 47.77 -43.17
CA GLN A 62 -26.98 46.33 -43.19
C GLN A 62 -28.33 45.64 -43.42
N ILE A 63 -28.37 44.72 -44.38
CA ILE A 63 -29.59 44.04 -44.80
C ILE A 63 -29.35 42.53 -44.74
N ASP A 64 -29.97 41.88 -43.76
CA ASP A 64 -29.92 40.41 -43.53
C ASP A 64 -31.14 39.68 -44.13
N THR A 65 -32.07 40.39 -44.78
CA THR A 65 -33.25 39.75 -45.38
C THR A 65 -33.00 39.42 -46.86
N PRO A 66 -33.15 38.15 -47.27
CA PRO A 66 -32.97 37.75 -48.65
C PRO A 66 -33.97 38.44 -49.57
N GLY A 67 -33.54 38.72 -50.80
CA GLY A 67 -34.36 39.34 -51.82
C GLY A 67 -33.64 40.41 -52.64
N LYS A 68 -34.41 41.04 -53.53
CA LYS A 68 -33.90 42.09 -54.42
C LYS A 68 -33.93 43.43 -53.69
N ARG A 69 -32.79 44.10 -53.65
CA ARG A 69 -32.62 45.43 -53.07
C ARG A 69 -32.19 46.41 -54.15
N PHE A 70 -32.81 47.58 -54.12
CA PHE A 70 -32.45 48.67 -55.02
C PHE A 70 -31.46 49.59 -54.32
N PHE A 71 -30.40 49.98 -55.02
CA PHE A 71 -29.43 50.97 -54.57
C PHE A 71 -29.07 51.90 -55.72
N MET A 72 -28.56 53.09 -55.40
CA MET A 72 -28.14 54.07 -56.41
C MET A 72 -26.63 53.97 -56.62
N PRO A 73 -26.13 53.34 -57.71
CA PRO A 73 -24.70 52.98 -57.86
C PRO A 73 -23.74 54.18 -57.90
N PHE A 74 -24.23 55.40 -58.10
CA PHE A 74 -23.41 56.62 -58.08
C PHE A 74 -23.37 57.32 -56.71
N LEU A 75 -24.33 57.05 -55.82
CA LEU A 75 -24.38 57.59 -54.46
C LEU A 75 -24.04 56.55 -53.40
N GLN A 76 -24.18 55.27 -53.72
CA GLN A 76 -24.11 54.17 -52.78
C GLN A 76 -23.20 53.07 -53.32
N ASP A 77 -22.28 52.59 -52.50
CA ASP A 77 -21.51 51.37 -52.74
C ASP A 77 -22.22 50.19 -52.05
N ALA A 78 -22.47 49.11 -52.78
CA ALA A 78 -23.18 47.94 -52.26
C ALA A 78 -22.29 46.70 -52.33
N ARG A 79 -22.01 46.10 -51.17
CA ARG A 79 -21.17 44.91 -51.06
C ARG A 79 -21.94 43.74 -50.48
N LEU A 80 -21.76 42.58 -51.08
CA LEU A 80 -22.29 41.31 -50.60
C LEU A 80 -21.20 40.59 -49.80
N LEU A 81 -21.54 40.20 -48.58
CA LEU A 81 -20.71 39.38 -47.72
C LEU A 81 -21.35 38.01 -47.58
N LYS A 82 -20.55 36.95 -47.64
CA LYS A 82 -21.01 35.60 -47.35
C LYS A 82 -21.14 35.41 -45.84
N ARG A 83 -22.30 34.92 -45.40
CA ARG A 83 -22.60 34.54 -44.01
C ARG A 83 -22.11 33.13 -43.67
N SER A 84 -21.86 32.30 -44.69
CA SER A 84 -21.43 30.91 -44.54
C SER A 84 -20.19 30.80 -43.64
N PRO A 85 -20.18 29.88 -42.66
CA PRO A 85 -19.07 29.74 -41.74
C PRO A 85 -17.79 29.32 -42.47
N ALA A 86 -16.69 30.01 -42.19
CA ALA A 86 -15.36 29.64 -42.66
C ALA A 86 -14.63 28.83 -41.59
N SER A 87 -13.96 27.75 -42.00
CA SER A 87 -13.12 26.93 -41.13
C SER A 87 -11.65 27.26 -41.37
N MET A 88 -10.95 27.73 -40.34
CA MET A 88 -9.51 27.90 -40.34
C MET A 88 -8.84 26.75 -39.59
N ALA A 89 -7.83 26.15 -40.21
CA ALA A 89 -7.04 25.07 -39.63
C ALA A 89 -5.61 25.54 -39.35
N LEU A 90 -5.16 25.38 -38.09
CA LEU A 90 -3.79 25.58 -37.67
C LEU A 90 -3.09 24.22 -37.70
N GLN A 91 -2.44 23.92 -38.82
CA GLN A 91 -1.77 22.65 -39.07
C GLN A 91 -0.49 22.82 -39.91
N GLY A 92 0.45 21.90 -39.75
CA GLY A 92 1.70 21.89 -40.51
C GLY A 92 2.72 22.95 -40.09
N ALA A 93 3.80 23.06 -40.87
CA ALA A 93 4.95 23.94 -40.58
C ALA A 93 4.90 25.27 -41.35
N ALA A 94 4.22 25.33 -42.49
CA ALA A 94 4.15 26.49 -43.37
C ALA A 94 2.70 26.81 -43.76
N ARG A 95 2.43 28.08 -44.07
CA ARG A 95 1.13 28.54 -44.56
C ARG A 95 0.91 27.99 -45.96
N GLN A 96 -0.22 27.31 -46.17
CA GLN A 96 -0.63 26.81 -47.49
C GLN A 96 -1.68 27.73 -48.13
N THR A 97 -2.63 28.20 -47.32
CA THR A 97 -3.80 28.98 -47.74
C THR A 97 -4.08 30.04 -46.66
N PRO A 98 -4.79 31.16 -46.92
CA PRO A 98 -5.19 32.09 -45.86
C PRO A 98 -5.94 31.41 -44.68
N LEU A 99 -6.68 30.34 -44.96
CA LEU A 99 -7.40 29.52 -43.98
C LEU A 99 -6.59 28.33 -43.42
N VAL A 100 -5.41 28.05 -43.95
CA VAL A 100 -4.54 26.93 -43.50
C VAL A 100 -3.20 27.51 -43.06
N VAL A 101 -3.10 27.71 -41.75
CA VAL A 101 -2.05 28.43 -41.06
C VAL A 101 -1.11 27.44 -40.37
N PRO A 102 0.19 27.73 -40.20
CA PRO A 102 1.10 26.86 -39.44
C PRO A 102 0.60 26.59 -38.02
N SER A 103 0.92 25.38 -37.55
CA SER A 103 0.60 24.90 -36.20
C SER A 103 1.07 25.87 -35.10
N LEU A 104 0.36 25.81 -33.98
CA LEU A 104 0.65 26.64 -32.82
C LEU A 104 1.56 25.87 -31.86
N SER A 105 2.79 26.36 -31.69
CA SER A 105 3.66 25.98 -30.58
C SER A 105 3.41 26.91 -29.40
N ILE A 106 3.22 26.30 -28.23
CA ILE A 106 2.89 26.95 -26.97
C ILE A 106 3.93 26.54 -25.94
N ARG A 107 4.35 27.51 -25.13
CA ARG A 107 5.20 27.28 -23.96
C ARG A 107 4.30 27.16 -22.74
N ALA A 108 4.39 26.02 -22.07
CA ALA A 108 3.66 25.74 -20.84
C ALA A 108 4.25 26.51 -19.65
N ALA A 109 3.51 26.57 -18.54
CA ALA A 109 3.94 27.26 -17.32
C ALA A 109 5.21 26.67 -16.68
N ASP A 110 5.46 25.37 -16.88
CA ASP A 110 6.69 24.67 -16.47
C ASP A 110 7.89 24.93 -17.41
N GLY A 111 7.69 25.74 -18.45
CA GLY A 111 8.74 26.17 -19.38
C GLY A 111 9.00 25.22 -20.53
N SER A 112 8.35 24.06 -20.56
CA SER A 112 8.37 23.08 -21.66
C SER A 112 7.48 23.51 -22.82
N SER A 113 7.74 22.97 -24.01
CA SER A 113 7.01 23.27 -25.24
C SER A 113 6.10 22.12 -25.65
N PHE A 114 4.92 22.47 -26.15
CA PHE A 114 4.04 21.54 -26.84
C PHE A 114 3.38 22.21 -28.03
N ARG A 115 2.82 21.41 -28.94
CA ARG A 115 2.13 21.89 -30.13
C ARG A 115 0.85 21.11 -30.38
N PHE A 116 -0.11 21.76 -31.02
CA PHE A 116 -1.30 21.09 -31.55
C PHE A 116 -1.10 20.77 -33.03
N GLU A 117 -1.38 19.53 -33.45
CA GLU A 117 -1.19 19.13 -34.86
C GLU A 117 -2.29 19.67 -35.77
N ASN A 118 -3.55 19.48 -35.37
CA ASN A 118 -4.73 19.79 -36.19
C ASN A 118 -5.75 20.57 -35.35
N PHE A 119 -5.44 21.83 -35.05
CA PHE A 119 -6.39 22.70 -34.36
C PHE A 119 -7.27 23.38 -35.40
N SER A 120 -8.59 23.35 -35.23
CA SER A 120 -9.49 24.03 -36.16
C SER A 120 -10.47 24.95 -35.43
N LEU A 121 -10.72 26.10 -36.04
CA LEU A 121 -11.69 27.07 -35.57
C LEU A 121 -12.62 27.45 -36.69
N GLN A 122 -13.91 27.54 -36.38
CA GLN A 122 -14.94 27.95 -37.31
C GLN A 122 -15.47 29.29 -36.88
N PHE A 123 -15.48 30.25 -37.79
CA PHE A 123 -16.00 31.59 -37.57
C PHE A 123 -17.01 31.95 -38.65
N ALA A 124 -17.97 32.80 -38.30
CA ALA A 124 -19.00 33.28 -39.19
C ALA A 124 -19.21 34.79 -38.99
N LEU A 125 -19.74 35.45 -40.01
CA LEU A 125 -20.11 36.85 -39.95
C LEU A 125 -21.29 37.07 -38.98
N LEU A 126 -21.23 38.12 -38.15
CA LEU A 126 -22.40 38.66 -37.45
C LEU A 126 -23.16 39.59 -38.41
N PRO A 127 -24.43 39.31 -38.73
CA PRO A 127 -25.20 40.14 -39.64
C PRO A 127 -25.37 41.60 -39.18
N ASP A 128 -25.42 41.82 -37.86
CA ASP A 128 -25.62 43.15 -37.25
C ASP A 128 -24.36 44.02 -37.21
N ALA A 129 -23.20 43.40 -37.45
CA ALA A 129 -21.88 44.06 -37.42
C ALA A 129 -21.11 43.83 -38.74
N ALA A 130 -21.84 43.57 -39.83
CA ALA A 130 -21.26 43.23 -41.12
C ALA A 130 -20.42 44.38 -41.72
N GLU A 131 -20.77 45.63 -41.39
CA GLU A 131 -20.01 46.82 -41.76
C GLU A 131 -18.60 46.84 -41.14
N ALA A 132 -18.48 46.49 -39.85
CA ALA A 132 -17.18 46.46 -39.18
C ALA A 132 -16.24 45.43 -39.83
N CYS A 133 -16.77 44.27 -40.20
CA CYS A 133 -16.01 43.26 -40.93
C CYS A 133 -15.52 43.77 -42.29
N LEU A 134 -16.31 44.57 -43.01
CA LEU A 134 -15.89 45.17 -44.29
C LEU A 134 -14.75 46.16 -44.14
N ILE A 135 -14.78 46.96 -43.07
CA ILE A 135 -13.75 47.96 -42.77
C ILE A 135 -12.42 47.26 -42.49
N ASP A 136 -12.44 46.20 -41.68
CA ASP A 136 -11.21 45.55 -41.23
C ASP A 136 -10.66 44.51 -42.21
N SER A 137 -11.55 43.81 -42.92
CA SER A 137 -11.20 42.57 -43.60
C SER A 137 -11.61 42.53 -45.08
N SER A 138 -12.16 43.61 -45.64
CA SER A 138 -12.72 43.63 -47.00
C SER A 138 -13.87 42.62 -47.20
N ALA A 139 -14.41 42.49 -48.41
CA ALA A 139 -15.66 41.76 -48.67
C ALA A 139 -15.59 40.22 -48.55
N ASP A 140 -14.43 39.64 -48.21
CA ASP A 140 -14.24 38.19 -48.15
C ASP A 140 -13.81 37.72 -46.75
N LEU A 141 -14.44 36.63 -46.28
CA LEU A 141 -14.09 35.95 -45.02
C LEU A 141 -12.66 35.38 -45.05
N GLN A 142 -12.09 35.11 -46.22
CA GLN A 142 -10.69 34.68 -46.32
C GLN A 142 -9.72 35.80 -45.93
N ALA A 143 -10.05 37.05 -46.21
CA ALA A 143 -9.23 38.18 -45.80
C ALA A 143 -9.39 38.46 -44.30
N ALA A 144 -10.57 38.17 -43.72
CA ALA A 144 -10.79 38.17 -42.27
C ALA A 144 -9.97 37.11 -41.51
N ALA A 145 -9.52 36.06 -42.20
CA ALA A 145 -8.72 35.00 -41.57
C ALA A 145 -7.43 35.52 -40.93
N ALA A 146 -6.83 36.59 -41.46
CA ALA A 146 -5.61 37.18 -40.89
C ALA A 146 -5.85 37.83 -39.51
N VAL A 147 -6.98 38.53 -39.34
CA VAL A 147 -7.39 39.12 -38.07
C VAL A 147 -7.71 38.03 -37.06
N VAL A 148 -8.48 37.01 -37.49
CA VAL A 148 -8.82 35.86 -36.64
C VAL A 148 -7.56 35.10 -36.23
N GLU A 149 -6.60 34.89 -37.14
CA GLU A 149 -5.32 34.26 -36.83
C GLU A 149 -4.55 35.03 -35.76
N ALA A 150 -4.42 36.35 -35.90
CA ALA A 150 -3.66 37.18 -34.96
C ALA A 150 -4.23 37.07 -33.54
N HIS A 151 -5.55 37.22 -33.38
CA HIS A 151 -6.20 37.10 -32.07
C HIS A 151 -6.19 35.66 -31.56
N ALA A 152 -6.46 34.67 -32.41
CA ALA A 152 -6.44 33.27 -32.02
C ALA A 152 -5.07 32.85 -31.50
N ARG A 153 -3.98 33.15 -32.23
CA ARG A 153 -2.63 32.74 -31.81
C ARG A 153 -2.22 33.37 -30.49
N ALA A 154 -2.56 34.64 -30.26
CA ALA A 154 -2.27 35.31 -29.00
C ALA A 154 -3.06 34.70 -27.83
N ILE A 155 -4.39 34.63 -27.96
CA ILE A 155 -5.28 34.15 -26.89
C ILE A 155 -5.02 32.67 -26.58
N LEU A 156 -4.87 31.84 -27.61
CA LEU A 156 -4.58 30.42 -27.40
C LEU A 156 -3.25 30.23 -26.69
N ARG A 157 -2.19 30.97 -27.03
CA ARG A 157 -0.91 30.89 -26.31
C ARG A 157 -1.04 31.33 -24.86
N ASP A 158 -1.76 32.40 -24.61
CA ASP A 158 -1.94 32.92 -23.25
C ASP A 158 -2.71 31.96 -22.36
N GLU A 159 -3.83 31.40 -22.86
CA GLU A 159 -4.69 30.54 -22.06
C GLU A 159 -4.12 29.13 -21.89
N TYR A 160 -3.61 28.50 -22.97
CA TYR A 160 -2.98 27.20 -22.87
C TYR A 160 -1.62 27.24 -22.17
N GLY A 161 -0.91 28.38 -22.24
CA GLY A 161 0.38 28.57 -21.57
C GLY A 161 0.29 28.68 -20.05
N ARG A 162 -0.90 28.94 -19.48
CA ARG A 162 -1.13 28.96 -18.02
C ARG A 162 -1.02 27.57 -17.37
N PHE A 163 -1.19 26.52 -18.16
CA PHE A 163 -1.21 25.15 -17.69
C PHE A 163 0.17 24.52 -17.85
N THR A 164 0.53 23.61 -16.94
CA THR A 164 1.73 22.78 -17.05
C THR A 164 1.49 21.64 -18.03
N THR A 165 2.53 21.13 -18.68
CA THR A 165 2.40 19.98 -19.61
C THR A 165 1.67 18.78 -19.03
N ALA A 166 1.97 18.41 -17.78
CA ALA A 166 1.29 17.35 -17.06
C ALA A 166 -0.23 17.61 -16.87
N SER A 167 -0.60 18.88 -16.67
CA SER A 167 -2.00 19.27 -16.54
C SER A 167 -2.69 19.36 -17.90
N VAL A 168 -2.05 19.81 -18.99
CA VAL A 168 -2.69 19.94 -20.32
C VAL A 168 -3.15 18.59 -20.88
N VAL A 169 -2.51 17.48 -20.49
CA VAL A 169 -2.94 16.12 -20.85
C VAL A 169 -4.27 15.73 -20.20
N GLN A 170 -4.63 16.35 -19.07
CA GLN A 170 -5.88 16.03 -18.37
C GLN A 170 -7.07 16.67 -19.09
N SER A 171 -8.17 15.91 -19.22
CA SER A 171 -9.35 16.38 -19.95
C SER A 171 -10.07 17.56 -19.26
N ALA A 172 -9.91 17.72 -17.95
CA ALA A 172 -10.59 18.76 -17.18
C ALA A 172 -9.97 20.16 -17.39
N SER A 173 -8.65 20.26 -17.26
CA SER A 173 -7.87 21.48 -17.51
C SER A 173 -7.97 21.93 -18.97
N LEU A 174 -7.93 21.00 -19.93
CA LEU A 174 -8.08 21.30 -21.35
C LEU A 174 -9.46 21.90 -21.64
N LYS A 175 -10.54 21.35 -21.06
CA LYS A 175 -11.90 21.92 -21.17
C LYS A 175 -12.03 23.30 -20.53
N ALA A 176 -11.34 23.54 -19.40
CA ALA A 176 -11.33 24.84 -18.76
C ALA A 176 -10.61 25.88 -19.65
N ALA A 177 -9.46 25.51 -20.20
CA ALA A 177 -8.71 26.32 -21.17
C ALA A 177 -9.55 26.61 -22.42
N ASP A 178 -10.23 25.61 -22.97
CA ASP A 178 -11.12 25.76 -24.12
C ASP A 178 -12.24 26.76 -23.86
N THR A 179 -12.86 26.69 -22.68
CA THR A 179 -13.96 27.56 -22.30
C THR A 179 -13.48 29.01 -22.16
N ALA A 180 -12.33 29.21 -21.52
CA ALA A 180 -11.68 30.52 -21.39
C ALA A 180 -11.28 31.09 -22.76
N CYS A 181 -10.68 30.26 -23.62
CA CYS A 181 -10.32 30.61 -25.00
C CYS A 181 -11.55 31.04 -25.79
N ARG A 182 -12.64 30.25 -25.76
CA ARG A 182 -13.89 30.57 -26.47
C ARG A 182 -14.47 31.89 -26.01
N SER A 183 -14.49 32.16 -24.70
CA SER A 183 -15.00 33.41 -24.15
C SER A 183 -14.17 34.61 -24.60
N ARG A 184 -12.84 34.56 -24.39
CA ARG A 184 -11.94 35.68 -24.76
C ARG A 184 -11.88 35.91 -26.26
N LEU A 185 -11.94 34.84 -27.05
CA LEU A 185 -11.89 34.93 -28.50
C LEU A 185 -13.22 35.45 -29.08
N ALA A 186 -14.36 35.08 -28.49
CA ALA A 186 -15.64 35.68 -28.86
C ALA A 186 -15.67 37.19 -28.54
N GLU A 187 -15.15 37.59 -27.38
CA GLU A 187 -15.04 39.01 -26.99
C GLU A 187 -14.10 39.79 -27.92
N ALA A 188 -12.96 39.20 -28.31
CA ALA A 188 -12.01 39.85 -29.21
C ALA A 188 -12.50 39.93 -30.66
N LEU A 189 -13.30 38.98 -31.13
CA LEU A 189 -13.81 38.96 -32.51
C LEU A 189 -15.09 39.79 -32.72
N ALA A 190 -15.88 40.01 -31.67
CA ALA A 190 -17.15 40.74 -31.76
C ALA A 190 -17.01 42.18 -32.32
N PRO A 191 -15.99 42.99 -31.96
CA PRO A 191 -15.78 44.32 -32.54
C PRO A 191 -15.54 44.31 -34.05
N HIS A 192 -14.99 43.21 -34.58
CA HIS A 192 -14.69 43.02 -36.00
C HIS A 192 -15.87 42.44 -36.79
N GLY A 193 -17.04 42.27 -36.16
CA GLY A 193 -18.22 41.69 -36.79
C GLY A 193 -18.11 40.18 -37.04
N LEU A 194 -17.25 39.48 -36.30
CA LEU A 194 -17.02 38.05 -36.45
C LEU A 194 -17.46 37.29 -35.19
N ARG A 195 -18.08 36.12 -35.38
CA ARG A 195 -18.53 35.23 -34.31
C ARG A 195 -17.81 33.90 -34.39
N LEU A 196 -17.30 33.44 -33.26
CA LEU A 196 -16.82 32.07 -33.12
C LEU A 196 -18.00 31.10 -33.10
N VAL A 197 -18.03 30.15 -34.04
CA VAL A 197 -19.03 29.08 -34.11
C VAL A 197 -18.55 27.86 -33.33
N GLN A 198 -17.33 27.42 -33.62
CA GLN A 198 -16.77 26.22 -33.02
C GLN A 198 -15.25 26.33 -32.84
N LEU A 199 -14.77 25.81 -31.71
CA LEU A 199 -13.35 25.59 -31.43
C LEU A 199 -13.12 24.10 -31.26
N SER A 200 -12.27 23.52 -32.10
CA SER A 200 -11.93 22.10 -32.09
C SER A 200 -10.46 21.92 -31.70
N THR A 201 -10.28 21.28 -30.55
CA THR A 201 -9.00 21.20 -29.85
C THR A 201 -8.53 19.74 -29.86
N PRO A 202 -7.48 19.39 -30.62
CA PRO A 202 -6.91 18.04 -30.60
C PRO A 202 -6.08 17.82 -29.34
N GLN A 203 -5.64 16.59 -29.12
CA GLN A 203 -4.66 16.31 -28.07
C GLN A 203 -3.32 17.01 -28.38
N PRO A 204 -2.64 17.57 -27.36
CA PRO A 204 -1.33 18.17 -27.51
C PRO A 204 -0.29 17.09 -27.86
N ARG A 205 0.68 17.44 -28.71
CA ARG A 205 1.90 16.66 -28.91
C ARG A 205 3.09 17.36 -28.27
N PHE A 206 3.92 16.60 -27.57
CA PHE A 206 5.10 17.13 -26.90
C PHE A 206 6.34 16.87 -27.75
N ASP A 207 7.45 17.51 -27.37
CA ASP A 207 8.73 17.20 -27.98
C ASP A 207 9.14 15.75 -27.65
N PRO A 208 9.67 14.98 -28.61
CA PRO A 208 10.00 13.57 -28.40
C PRO A 208 10.94 13.32 -27.21
N LEU A 209 11.86 14.26 -26.95
CA LEU A 209 12.77 14.19 -25.79
C LEU A 209 12.02 14.29 -24.46
N HIS A 210 10.99 15.14 -24.40
CA HIS A 210 10.15 15.29 -23.22
C HIS A 210 9.27 14.05 -23.02
N GLU A 211 8.67 13.53 -24.08
CA GLU A 211 7.87 12.29 -24.03
C GLU A 211 8.70 11.12 -23.50
N GLN A 212 9.93 10.94 -23.99
CA GLN A 212 10.85 9.92 -23.49
C GLN A 212 11.19 10.12 -22.00
N ALA A 213 11.36 11.36 -21.55
CA ALA A 213 11.64 11.65 -20.15
C ALA A 213 10.43 11.30 -19.25
N VAL A 214 9.22 11.63 -19.70
CA VAL A 214 7.97 11.27 -19.01
C VAL A 214 7.77 9.76 -18.97
N GLU A 215 8.03 9.07 -20.08
CA GLU A 215 7.94 7.60 -20.15
C GLU A 215 8.95 6.94 -19.22
N ARG A 216 10.22 7.36 -19.24
CA ARG A 216 11.26 6.88 -18.31
C ARG A 216 10.87 7.11 -16.86
N ARG A 217 10.31 8.28 -16.54
CA ARG A 217 9.82 8.59 -15.19
C ARG A 217 8.68 7.64 -14.80
N LYS A 218 7.73 7.38 -15.69
CA LYS A 218 6.62 6.45 -15.46
C LYS A 218 7.10 5.02 -15.21
N VAL A 219 8.05 4.54 -16.02
CA VAL A 219 8.67 3.22 -15.84
C VAL A 219 9.39 3.14 -14.49
N ALA A 220 10.17 4.17 -14.14
CA ALA A 220 10.86 4.22 -12.85
C ALA A 220 9.91 4.25 -11.66
N MET A 221 8.80 5.02 -11.75
CA MET A 221 7.77 5.03 -10.70
C MET A 221 7.07 3.68 -10.56
N GLY A 222 6.74 3.02 -11.66
CA GLY A 222 6.19 1.66 -11.63
C GLY A 222 7.15 0.65 -10.99
N GLU A 223 8.46 0.79 -11.23
CA GLU A 223 9.47 -0.06 -10.60
C GLU A 223 9.61 0.22 -9.09
N ILE A 224 9.55 1.48 -8.67
CA ILE A 224 9.53 1.85 -7.24
C ILE A 224 8.31 1.22 -6.54
N GLU A 225 7.14 1.25 -7.16
CA GLU A 225 5.93 0.64 -6.60
C GLU A 225 6.03 -0.88 -6.48
N ARG A 226 6.60 -1.54 -7.50
CA ARG A 226 6.89 -2.99 -7.44
C ARG A 226 7.87 -3.31 -6.32
N LEU A 227 8.96 -2.55 -6.20
CA LEU A 227 9.96 -2.75 -5.14
C LEU A 227 9.38 -2.53 -3.75
N ARG A 228 8.52 -1.52 -3.56
CA ARG A 228 7.79 -1.31 -2.30
C ARG A 228 6.90 -2.49 -1.96
N THR A 229 6.18 -3.01 -2.94
CA THR A 229 5.29 -4.18 -2.75
C THR A 229 6.11 -5.41 -2.36
N LYS A 230 7.23 -5.66 -3.06
CA LYS A 230 8.14 -6.76 -2.76
C LYS A 230 8.78 -6.62 -1.38
N TYR A 231 9.15 -5.41 -0.98
CA TYR A 231 9.70 -5.15 0.35
C TYR A 231 8.70 -5.50 1.45
N LEU A 232 7.43 -5.09 1.30
CA LEU A 232 6.37 -5.43 2.25
C LEU A 232 6.11 -6.94 2.33
N GLN A 233 6.17 -7.65 1.20
CA GLN A 233 6.06 -9.11 1.17
C GLN A 233 7.21 -9.78 1.92
N LEU A 234 8.44 -9.37 1.68
CA LEU A 234 9.62 -9.91 2.36
C LEU A 234 9.61 -9.63 3.86
N ASP A 235 9.13 -8.47 4.28
CA ASP A 235 8.99 -8.15 5.70
C ASP A 235 7.95 -9.04 6.39
N ALA A 236 6.81 -9.26 5.72
CA ALA A 236 5.79 -10.19 6.19
C ALA A 236 6.32 -11.64 6.27
N GLU A 237 7.02 -12.12 5.24
CA GLU A 237 7.66 -13.44 5.23
C GLU A 237 8.69 -13.58 6.36
N ARG A 238 9.53 -12.56 6.56
CA ARG A 238 10.50 -12.54 7.66
C ARG A 238 9.81 -12.62 9.01
N SER A 239 8.76 -11.83 9.23
CA SER A 239 8.01 -11.84 10.49
C SER A 239 7.36 -13.20 10.77
N ALA A 240 6.77 -13.83 9.74
CA ALA A 240 6.21 -15.18 9.85
C ALA A 240 7.28 -16.25 10.13
N ALA A 241 8.44 -16.16 9.48
CA ALA A 241 9.56 -17.06 9.72
C ALA A 241 10.11 -16.94 11.15
N LEU A 242 10.23 -15.71 11.67
CA LEU A 242 10.64 -15.48 13.06
C LEU A 242 9.62 -16.05 14.06
N ALA A 243 8.33 -15.82 13.84
CA ALA A 243 7.28 -16.36 14.70
C ALA A 243 7.24 -17.90 14.68
N ALA A 244 7.49 -18.52 13.52
CA ALA A 244 7.62 -19.98 13.42
C ALA A 244 8.83 -20.51 14.20
N MET A 245 10.00 -19.88 14.05
CA MET A 245 11.20 -20.25 14.81
C MET A 245 11.01 -20.10 16.32
N GLU A 246 10.35 -19.03 16.77
CA GLU A 246 10.04 -18.82 18.19
C GLU A 246 9.12 -19.92 18.73
N LYS A 247 8.09 -20.30 17.96
CA LYS A 247 7.17 -21.37 18.33
C LYS A 247 7.88 -22.73 18.42
N ASP A 248 8.73 -23.06 17.46
CA ASP A 248 9.49 -24.31 17.45
C ASP A 248 10.44 -24.37 18.66
N LYS A 249 11.15 -23.27 18.95
CA LYS A 249 12.03 -23.17 20.12
C LYS A 249 11.27 -23.26 21.44
N ALA A 250 10.08 -22.67 21.53
CA ALA A 250 9.23 -22.79 22.71
C ALA A 250 8.78 -24.24 22.94
N GLN A 251 8.47 -24.99 21.87
CA GLN A 251 8.14 -26.41 21.96
C GLN A 251 9.34 -27.26 22.38
N GLU A 252 10.52 -27.02 21.82
CA GLU A 252 11.77 -27.68 22.24
C GLU A 252 12.05 -27.43 23.72
N LEU A 253 11.91 -26.18 24.19
CA LEU A 253 12.07 -25.84 25.61
C LEU A 253 11.08 -26.59 26.50
N ALA A 254 9.80 -26.62 26.12
CA ALA A 254 8.78 -27.34 26.90
C ALA A 254 9.07 -28.86 26.98
N GLN A 255 9.57 -29.47 25.90
CA GLN A 255 9.98 -30.88 25.90
C GLN A 255 11.21 -31.13 26.80
N LEU A 256 12.18 -30.22 26.76
CA LEU A 256 13.35 -30.27 27.63
C LEU A 256 12.96 -30.11 29.10
N GLU A 257 12.07 -29.19 29.43
CA GLU A 257 11.57 -29.00 30.79
C GLU A 257 10.80 -30.23 31.29
N TRP A 258 9.97 -30.83 30.44
CA TRP A 258 9.25 -32.05 30.75
C TRP A 258 10.20 -33.22 31.03
N SER A 259 11.17 -33.46 30.15
CA SER A 259 12.18 -34.53 30.35
C SER A 259 13.04 -34.29 31.59
N LEU A 260 13.45 -33.04 31.87
CA LEU A 260 14.13 -32.67 33.12
C LEU A 260 13.26 -32.95 34.35
N GLY A 261 11.95 -32.69 34.26
CA GLY A 261 10.98 -33.02 35.29
C GLY A 261 10.92 -34.53 35.56
N GLU A 262 10.86 -35.35 34.51
CA GLU A 262 10.90 -36.81 34.63
C GLU A 262 12.21 -37.30 35.27
N TYR A 263 13.37 -36.82 34.81
CA TYR A 263 14.66 -37.18 35.39
C TYR A 263 14.75 -36.80 36.87
N ARG A 264 14.25 -35.62 37.25
CA ARG A 264 14.18 -35.22 38.67
C ARG A 264 13.27 -36.14 39.47
N ALA A 265 12.08 -36.45 38.96
CA ALA A 265 11.14 -37.34 39.64
C ALA A 265 11.72 -38.76 39.81
N GLU A 266 12.38 -39.29 38.79
CA GLU A 266 13.02 -40.60 38.83
C GLU A 266 14.21 -40.61 39.81
N ALA A 267 15.07 -39.59 39.78
CA ALA A 267 16.15 -39.44 40.75
C ALA A 267 15.61 -39.38 42.20
N HIS A 268 14.50 -38.67 42.43
CA HIS A 268 13.83 -38.62 43.73
C HIS A 268 13.29 -40.00 44.14
N LYS A 269 12.61 -40.73 43.25
CA LYS A 269 12.13 -42.09 43.50
C LYS A 269 13.27 -43.04 43.84
N GLN A 270 14.37 -43.01 43.09
CA GLN A 270 15.55 -43.82 43.36
C GLN A 270 16.19 -43.49 44.70
N SER A 271 16.30 -42.21 45.05
CA SER A 271 16.79 -41.78 46.36
C SER A 271 15.88 -42.28 47.49
N ALA A 272 14.56 -42.15 47.34
CA ALA A 272 13.60 -42.61 48.34
C ALA A 272 13.63 -44.14 48.49
N ALA A 273 13.68 -44.89 47.39
CA ALA A 273 13.80 -46.34 47.41
C ALA A 273 15.11 -46.81 48.07
N ARG A 274 16.23 -46.12 47.83
CA ARG A 274 17.50 -46.40 48.51
C ARG A 274 17.39 -46.17 50.02
N ARG A 275 16.76 -45.08 50.45
CA ARG A 275 16.52 -44.79 51.88
C ARG A 275 15.62 -45.84 52.53
N ALA A 276 14.48 -46.15 51.92
CA ALA A 276 13.55 -47.15 52.43
C ALA A 276 14.22 -48.53 52.55
N LYS A 277 15.02 -48.96 51.57
CA LYS A 277 15.80 -50.20 51.66
C LYS A 277 16.83 -50.17 52.80
N ALA A 278 17.50 -49.04 53.01
CA ALA A 278 18.45 -48.88 54.12
C ALA A 278 17.75 -48.93 55.48
N GLU A 279 16.60 -48.27 55.62
CA GLU A 279 15.76 -48.28 56.83
C GLU A 279 15.27 -49.69 57.14
N GLN A 280 14.65 -50.38 56.17
CA GLN A 280 14.20 -51.77 56.31
C GLN A 280 15.33 -52.71 56.73
N TYR A 281 16.52 -52.57 56.12
CA TYR A 281 17.69 -53.35 56.51
C TYR A 281 18.11 -53.07 57.95
N SER A 282 18.12 -51.79 58.37
CA SER A 282 18.47 -51.41 59.73
C SER A 282 17.47 -51.92 60.77
N GLU A 283 16.17 -51.84 60.47
CA GLU A 283 15.09 -52.34 61.31
C GLU A 283 15.15 -53.85 61.44
N ALA A 284 15.30 -54.57 60.32
CA ALA A 284 15.45 -56.03 60.33
C ALA A 284 16.67 -56.48 61.16
N ARG A 285 17.78 -55.72 61.12
CA ARG A 285 18.95 -55.99 61.96
C ARG A 285 18.70 -55.69 63.44
N ARG A 286 17.96 -54.63 63.76
CA ARG A 286 17.56 -54.31 65.14
C ARG A 286 16.63 -55.38 65.71
N THR A 287 15.56 -55.72 65.00
CA THR A 287 14.60 -56.74 65.44
C THR A 287 15.26 -58.11 65.59
N ALA A 288 16.10 -58.53 64.64
CA ALA A 288 16.86 -59.77 64.78
C ALA A 288 17.79 -59.76 66.00
N GLY A 289 18.43 -58.62 66.28
CA GLY A 289 19.25 -58.44 67.49
C GLY A 289 18.43 -58.49 68.78
N GLU A 290 17.25 -57.88 68.81
CA GLU A 290 16.33 -57.90 69.95
C GLU A 290 15.77 -59.29 70.21
N THR A 291 15.34 -60.01 69.17
CA THR A 291 14.88 -61.40 69.27
C THR A 291 15.97 -62.30 69.82
N ARG A 292 17.18 -62.23 69.25
CA ARG A 292 18.32 -63.02 69.73
C ARG A 292 18.66 -62.71 71.19
N ARG A 293 18.66 -61.43 71.57
CA ARG A 293 18.86 -61.00 72.97
C ARG A 293 17.77 -61.55 73.88
N PHE A 294 16.53 -61.60 73.41
CA PHE A 294 15.40 -62.15 74.16
C PHE A 294 15.52 -63.67 74.33
N GLU A 295 15.85 -64.41 73.27
CA GLU A 295 16.10 -65.86 73.28
C GLU A 295 17.22 -66.22 74.26
N GLU A 296 18.40 -65.59 74.11
CA GLU A 296 19.56 -65.82 75.00
C GLU A 296 19.22 -65.51 76.46
N ARG A 297 18.35 -64.52 76.71
CA ARG A 297 17.88 -64.19 78.07
C ARG A 297 16.92 -65.24 78.62
N GLN A 298 16.01 -65.77 77.80
CA GLN A 298 15.10 -66.85 78.22
C GLN A 298 15.87 -68.15 78.47
N GLU A 299 16.85 -68.48 77.63
CA GLU A 299 17.76 -69.61 77.84
C GLU A 299 18.53 -69.47 79.15
N ALA A 300 19.12 -68.29 79.40
CA ALA A 300 19.81 -68.02 80.66
C ALA A 300 18.87 -68.18 81.87
N LEU A 301 17.64 -67.67 81.79
CA LEU A 301 16.64 -67.84 82.84
C LEU A 301 16.26 -69.32 83.05
N ALA A 302 16.03 -70.07 81.98
CA ALA A 302 15.73 -71.49 82.03
C ALA A 302 16.87 -72.28 82.69
N LEU A 303 18.12 -72.04 82.28
CA LEU A 303 19.30 -72.65 82.89
C LEU A 303 19.43 -72.28 84.37
N THR A 304 19.20 -71.02 84.75
CA THR A 304 19.23 -70.63 86.17
C THR A 304 18.17 -71.34 87.00
N GLN A 305 16.98 -71.59 86.44
CA GLN A 305 15.92 -72.34 87.11
C GLN A 305 16.26 -73.83 87.21
N GLU A 306 16.76 -74.43 86.14
CA GLU A 306 17.22 -75.82 86.09
C GLU A 306 18.30 -76.07 87.15
N TYR A 307 19.37 -75.26 87.16
CA TYR A 307 20.43 -75.37 88.15
C TYR A 307 19.98 -75.05 89.58
N ALA A 308 19.01 -74.15 89.78
CA ALA A 308 18.45 -73.92 91.10
C ALA A 308 17.68 -75.14 91.63
N VAL A 309 16.93 -75.83 90.76
CA VAL A 309 16.24 -77.07 91.10
C VAL A 309 17.25 -78.19 91.39
N GLU A 310 18.29 -78.34 90.56
CA GLU A 310 19.36 -79.32 90.78
C GLU A 310 20.10 -79.06 92.10
N ALA A 311 20.50 -77.81 92.37
CA ALA A 311 21.14 -77.44 93.62
C ALA A 311 20.25 -77.72 94.83
N GLY A 312 18.94 -77.41 94.74
CA GLY A 312 17.97 -77.74 95.78
C GLY A 312 17.81 -79.25 95.98
N ALA A 313 17.83 -80.05 94.91
CA ALA A 313 17.80 -81.52 95.00
C ALA A 313 19.07 -82.07 95.66
N LEU A 314 20.24 -81.54 95.29
CA LEU A 314 21.52 -81.89 95.91
C LEU A 314 21.55 -81.52 97.39
N GLN A 315 21.06 -80.34 97.78
CA GLN A 315 20.95 -79.96 99.19
C GLN A 315 20.07 -80.93 99.97
N ARG A 316 18.90 -81.32 99.44
CA ARG A 316 18.04 -82.32 100.09
C ARG A 316 18.74 -83.68 100.25
N LEU A 317 19.55 -84.10 99.28
CA LEU A 317 20.37 -85.32 99.40
C LEU A 317 21.40 -85.17 100.52
N VAL A 318 22.12 -84.03 100.58
CA VAL A 318 23.08 -83.74 101.66
C VAL A 318 22.39 -83.79 103.02
N ASP A 319 21.21 -83.17 103.17
CA ASP A 319 20.45 -83.16 104.42
C ASP A 319 19.97 -84.58 104.81
N GLN A 320 19.52 -85.39 103.84
CA GLN A 320 19.18 -86.80 104.07
C GLN A 320 20.38 -87.63 104.52
N TYR A 321 21.55 -87.41 103.91
CA TYR A 321 22.78 -88.07 104.31
C TYR A 321 23.27 -87.62 105.69
N ALA A 322 23.09 -86.35 106.06
CA ALA A 322 23.40 -85.84 107.39
C ALA A 322 22.56 -86.51 108.49
N LEU A 323 21.28 -86.84 108.20
CA LEU A 323 20.38 -87.53 109.12
C LEU A 323 20.68 -89.05 109.27
N SER A 324 21.32 -89.68 108.28
CA SER A 324 21.53 -91.14 108.22
C SER A 324 22.92 -91.63 108.70
N GLY A 325 23.83 -90.72 109.06
CA GLY A 325 25.11 -91.02 109.71
C GLY A 325 26.25 -91.48 108.79
N GLU A 326 27.47 -91.58 109.33
CA GLU A 326 28.74 -91.75 108.56
C GLU A 326 28.78 -93.01 107.67
N LEU A 327 28.09 -94.08 108.07
CA LEU A 327 28.04 -95.34 107.31
C LEU A 327 27.25 -95.22 106.00
N ALA A 328 26.17 -94.44 105.97
CA ALA A 328 25.34 -94.24 104.78
C ALA A 328 26.07 -93.41 103.70
N VAL A 329 26.86 -92.41 104.14
CA VAL A 329 27.70 -91.60 103.25
C VAL A 329 28.76 -92.45 102.57
N ARG A 330 29.45 -93.33 103.32
CA ARG A 330 30.49 -94.21 102.76
C ARG A 330 29.91 -95.19 101.73
N ALA A 331 28.73 -95.74 101.98
CA ALA A 331 28.07 -96.66 101.04
C ALA A 331 27.69 -95.95 99.72
N ALA A 332 27.11 -94.74 99.79
CA ALA A 332 26.78 -93.95 98.60
C ALA A 332 28.03 -93.51 97.81
N TRP A 333 29.12 -93.20 98.50
CA TRP A 333 30.39 -92.84 97.86
C TRP A 333 31.02 -94.01 97.10
N ILE A 334 30.93 -95.23 97.65
CA ILE A 334 31.39 -96.45 96.97
C ILE A 334 30.58 -96.71 95.69
N GLU A 335 29.25 -96.55 95.72
CA GLU A 335 28.41 -96.68 94.52
C GLU A 335 28.76 -95.61 93.47
N ARG A 336 28.94 -94.35 93.88
CA ARG A 336 29.29 -93.27 92.94
C ARG A 336 30.69 -93.43 92.33
N LEU A 337 31.62 -94.04 93.06
CA LEU A 337 32.98 -94.34 92.58
C LEU A 337 33.03 -95.52 91.59
N LYS A 338 32.00 -96.40 91.54
CA LYS A 338 31.95 -97.48 90.53
C LYS A 338 31.78 -96.96 89.11
N ASP A 339 31.03 -95.89 88.92
CA ASP A 339 30.67 -95.36 87.59
C ASP A 339 31.66 -94.32 87.05
N ILE A 340 32.70 -93.94 87.82
CA ILE A 340 33.73 -93.03 87.34
C ILE A 340 34.84 -93.85 86.65
N PRO A 341 35.01 -93.75 85.32
CA PRO A 341 36.09 -94.45 84.64
C PRO A 341 37.44 -93.82 85.00
N PHE A 342 38.22 -94.51 85.84
CA PHE A 342 39.58 -94.11 86.13
C PHE A 342 40.48 -94.40 84.92
N ARG A 343 40.88 -93.36 84.18
CA ARG A 343 42.00 -93.46 83.24
C ARG A 343 43.32 -93.43 84.03
N VAL A 344 43.86 -94.61 84.30
CA VAL A 344 45.21 -94.76 84.85
C VAL A 344 46.21 -94.49 83.72
N ALA A 345 46.82 -93.31 83.71
CA ALA A 345 47.97 -93.04 82.85
C ALA A 345 49.22 -93.72 83.46
N PRO A 346 50.00 -94.51 82.71
CA PRO A 346 51.23 -95.10 83.23
C PRO A 346 52.24 -94.01 83.59
N TYR A 347 52.86 -94.18 84.76
CA TYR A 347 53.89 -93.28 85.30
C TYR A 347 55.05 -93.11 84.30
N ARG A 348 55.25 -91.88 83.82
CA ARG A 348 56.38 -91.48 82.98
C ARG A 348 57.21 -90.48 83.79
N PRO A 349 58.51 -90.71 84.03
CA PRO A 349 59.37 -89.73 84.69
C PRO A 349 59.45 -88.48 83.80
N ASP A 350 58.91 -87.36 84.28
CA ASP A 350 58.96 -86.06 83.61
C ASP A 350 60.29 -85.36 84.00
N PRO A 351 61.17 -85.00 83.06
CA PRO A 351 62.50 -84.44 83.35
C PRO A 351 62.53 -83.03 83.97
N GLY A 352 61.39 -82.49 84.40
CA GLY A 352 61.27 -81.13 84.95
C GLY A 352 61.02 -81.01 86.46
N ARG A 353 60.98 -82.12 87.22
CA ARG A 353 60.60 -82.09 88.64
C ARG A 353 61.81 -81.94 89.57
N MET A 354 62.10 -80.71 90.02
CA MET A 354 62.96 -80.49 91.20
C MET A 354 62.17 -80.82 92.46
N GLU A 355 62.58 -81.88 93.15
CA GLU A 355 62.11 -82.21 94.49
C GLU A 355 62.87 -81.37 95.52
N LEU A 356 62.16 -80.50 96.25
CA LEU A 356 62.66 -79.95 97.51
C LEU A 356 62.43 -81.00 98.58
N SER A 357 63.41 -81.89 98.76
CA SER A 357 63.52 -82.72 99.96
C SER A 357 64.22 -81.94 101.06
N SER A 358 63.66 -82.03 102.26
CA SER A 358 64.17 -81.42 103.48
C SER A 358 65.41 -82.15 104.00
N ALA A 359 66.51 -81.43 104.24
CA ALA A 359 67.34 -81.63 105.44
C ALA A 359 68.36 -80.50 105.65
N ALA A 360 68.24 -79.86 106.83
CA ALA A 360 69.29 -79.32 107.67
C ALA A 360 70.07 -78.04 107.24
N GLU A 361 69.80 -76.97 107.99
CA GLU A 361 70.78 -76.25 108.83
C GLU A 361 72.16 -75.94 108.23
N HIS A 362 72.42 -74.66 107.93
CA HIS A 362 73.27 -73.79 108.77
C HIS A 362 73.84 -72.60 107.98
N SER A 363 73.67 -71.42 108.59
CA SER A 363 74.47 -70.21 108.39
C SER A 363 74.35 -69.59 106.99
N SER A 364 74.41 -68.29 106.77
CA SER A 364 74.94 -67.15 107.50
C SER A 364 74.23 -65.95 106.86
N LEU A 365 73.66 -65.05 107.65
CA LEU A 365 74.30 -63.76 107.93
C LEU A 365 74.77 -63.02 106.68
N ALA A 366 74.09 -61.91 106.44
CA ALA A 366 74.65 -60.58 106.23
C ALA A 366 74.22 -59.92 104.92
N GLY A 367 73.73 -58.69 105.07
CA GLY A 367 73.79 -57.70 104.00
C GLY A 367 72.50 -56.93 103.77
N LEU A 368 72.23 -56.01 104.71
CA LEU A 368 71.61 -54.67 104.52
C LEU A 368 70.28 -54.53 103.78
#